data_AF-A0A9N8HWV9-F1
#
_entry.id   AF-A0A9N8HWV9-F1
#
_cell.length_a   1.000
_cell.length_b   1.000
_cell.length_c   1.000
_cell.angle_alpha   90.00
_cell.angle_beta   90.00
_cell.angle_gamma   90.00
#
_symmetry.space_group_name_H-M   'P 1'
#
loop_
_entity.id
_entity.type
_entity.pdbx_description
1 polymer ?
#
loop_
_entity_poly.entity_id
_entity_poly.type
_entity_poly.pdbx_seq_one_letter_code
_entity_poly.pdbx_strand_id
1 'polypeptide(L)'
;MGDTILTGSRNPNTNQLWEIDLESPQPQEHANFMATTPTATPADLVAFAHAALFSPVPSTLQKALQKGYITSFPGLTSDTFAKYTPHSLATAKGHMDQQRQGIKSTKTEAAPLPLLLEPDNDDLFPEHEEQRDIKQQ
;
A
#
# COMPACT_ATOMS: atom_id res chain seq x y z
N MET A 1 48.36 0.07 -4.21
CA MET A 1 47.86 1.17 -5.08
C MET A 1 46.37 0.94 -5.24
N GLY A 2 45.53 1.95 -5.02
CA GLY A 2 44.08 1.82 -5.10
C GLY A 2 43.59 2.26 -6.47
N ASP A 3 42.72 1.46 -7.09
CA ASP A 3 42.08 1.79 -8.36
C ASP A 3 40.86 2.68 -8.13
N THR A 4 40.69 3.69 -8.99
CA THR A 4 39.57 4.62 -8.91
C THR A 4 38.35 4.01 -9.62
N ILE A 5 37.26 3.83 -8.87
CA ILE A 5 36.05 3.10 -9.32
C ILE A 5 35.03 4.04 -9.98
N LEU A 6 35.14 5.36 -9.77
CA LEU A 6 34.17 6.33 -10.29
C LEU A 6 34.86 7.67 -10.62
N THR A 7 34.55 8.22 -11.79
CA THR A 7 34.98 9.55 -12.20
C THR A 7 33.77 10.36 -12.65
N GLY A 8 33.81 11.67 -12.45
CA GLY A 8 32.76 12.60 -12.88
C GLY A 8 33.36 13.99 -13.08
N SER A 9 32.63 14.88 -13.76
CA SER A 9 33.05 16.27 -13.99
C SER A 9 32.06 17.24 -13.36
N ARG A 10 32.51 18.45 -12.98
CA ARG A 10 31.62 19.48 -12.42
C ARG A 10 31.11 20.37 -13.54
N ASN A 11 29.79 20.48 -13.68
CA ASN A 11 29.21 21.33 -14.70
C ASN A 11 28.94 22.76 -14.15
N PRO A 12 29.57 23.80 -14.72
CA PRO A 12 29.47 25.17 -14.21
C PRO A 12 28.12 25.83 -14.48
N ASN A 13 27.30 25.29 -15.39
CA ASN A 13 25.99 25.86 -15.74
C ASN A 13 24.84 25.36 -14.84
N THR A 14 25.07 24.26 -14.11
CA THR A 14 24.08 23.57 -13.26
C THR A 14 24.50 23.62 -11.79
N ASN A 15 24.82 24.82 -11.29
CA ASN A 15 25.23 25.03 -9.88
C ASN A 15 26.43 24.16 -9.43
N GLN A 16 27.36 23.83 -10.34
CA GLN A 16 28.56 23.03 -10.02
C GLN A 16 28.26 21.62 -9.50
N LEU A 17 27.13 21.04 -9.91
CA LEU A 17 26.80 19.65 -9.63
C LEU A 17 27.80 18.72 -10.32
N TRP A 18 28.13 17.60 -9.66
CA TRP A 18 28.92 16.55 -10.27
C TRP A 18 28.05 15.76 -11.23
N GLU A 19 28.41 15.82 -12.51
CA GLU A 19 27.80 15.03 -13.56
C GLU A 19 28.68 13.79 -13.78
N ILE A 20 28.04 12.64 -13.66
CA ILE A 20 28.62 11.33 -13.96
C ILE A 20 27.88 10.88 -15.20
N ASP A 21 28.59 10.75 -16.31
CA ASP A 21 28.05 10.13 -17.52
C ASP A 21 27.85 8.65 -17.23
N LEU A 22 26.66 8.32 -16.74
CA LEU A 22 26.20 6.95 -16.66
C LEU A 22 25.89 6.55 -18.11
N GLU A 23 26.69 5.68 -18.71
CA GLU A 23 26.31 5.01 -19.96
C GLU A 23 24.84 4.58 -19.80
N SER A 24 23.96 5.09 -20.69
CA SER A 24 22.56 4.70 -20.73
C SER A 24 22.48 3.19 -20.53
N PRO A 25 21.68 2.68 -19.57
CA PRO A 25 21.68 1.26 -19.29
C PRO A 25 21.31 0.53 -20.57
N GLN A 26 22.32 -0.04 -21.23
CA GLN A 26 22.12 -1.20 -22.09
C GLN A 26 21.26 -2.16 -21.26
N PRO A 27 20.27 -2.86 -21.84
CA PRO A 27 19.50 -3.85 -21.11
C PRO A 27 20.50 -4.84 -20.50
N GLN A 28 20.88 -4.62 -19.25
CA GLN A 28 21.80 -5.49 -18.56
C GLN A 28 20.96 -6.73 -18.34
N GLU A 29 21.28 -7.79 -19.05
CA GLU A 29 20.86 -9.12 -18.66
C GLU A 29 21.52 -9.37 -17.30
N HIS A 30 20.89 -8.87 -16.24
CA HIS A 30 21.16 -9.28 -14.88
C HIS A 30 21.08 -10.78 -14.95
N ALA A 31 22.20 -11.46 -14.66
CA ALA A 31 22.25 -12.91 -14.59
C ALA A 31 21.25 -13.31 -13.52
N ASN A 32 20.01 -13.51 -13.93
CA ASN A 32 18.93 -14.00 -13.11
C ASN A 32 19.44 -15.34 -12.62
N PHE A 33 19.71 -15.44 -11.32
CA PHE A 33 20.13 -16.66 -10.67
C PHE A 33 19.21 -17.78 -11.18
N MET A 34 19.74 -18.62 -12.07
CA MET A 34 19.04 -19.73 -12.69
C MET A 34 18.72 -20.77 -11.61
N ALA A 35 17.74 -20.46 -10.76
CA ALA A 35 17.08 -21.42 -9.90
C ALA A 35 15.95 -22.13 -10.65
N THR A 36 15.94 -22.07 -11.99
CA THR A 36 15.16 -23.00 -12.80
C THR A 36 15.93 -24.31 -12.83
N THR A 37 15.69 -25.16 -11.85
CA THR A 37 15.89 -26.59 -12.09
C THR A 37 15.19 -26.93 -13.41
N PRO A 38 15.79 -27.76 -14.29
CA PRO A 38 15.23 -28.07 -15.61
C PRO A 38 13.84 -28.76 -15.57
N THR A 39 13.29 -28.97 -14.37
CA THR A 39 12.00 -29.62 -14.09
C THR A 39 10.99 -28.72 -13.39
N ALA A 40 11.30 -27.44 -13.13
CA ALA A 40 10.37 -26.54 -12.43
C ALA A 40 9.11 -26.26 -13.25
N THR A 41 7.93 -26.45 -12.65
CA THR A 41 6.67 -26.09 -13.31
C THR A 41 6.46 -24.57 -13.26
N PRO A 42 5.64 -23.99 -14.16
CA PRO A 42 5.28 -22.58 -14.08
C PRO A 42 4.70 -22.15 -12.72
N ALA A 43 4.02 -23.08 -12.03
CA ALA A 43 3.49 -22.83 -10.69
C ALA A 43 4.61 -22.70 -9.64
N ASP A 44 5.65 -23.55 -9.72
CA ASP A 44 6.79 -23.50 -8.81
C ASP A 44 7.59 -22.21 -8.98
N LEU A 45 7.74 -21.75 -10.23
CA LEU A 45 8.41 -20.48 -10.52
C LEU A 45 7.64 -19.29 -9.93
N VAL A 46 6.32 -19.29 -10.08
CA VAL A 46 5.46 -18.26 -9.50
C VAL A 46 5.49 -18.30 -7.96
N ALA A 47 5.43 -19.49 -7.36
CA ALA A 47 5.50 -19.65 -5.91
C ALA A 47 6.85 -19.20 -5.34
N PHE A 48 7.95 -19.57 -6.00
CA PHE A 48 9.29 -19.12 -5.63
C PHE A 48 9.42 -17.61 -5.72
N ALA A 49 9.00 -17.00 -6.82
CA ALA A 49 9.08 -15.56 -7.00
C ALA A 49 8.22 -14.80 -5.99
N HIS A 50 7.00 -15.28 -5.71
CA HIS A 50 6.13 -14.71 -4.69
C HIS A 50 6.77 -14.77 -3.30
N ALA A 51 7.37 -15.91 -2.93
CA ALA A 51 8.09 -16.07 -1.67
C ALA A 51 9.34 -15.17 -1.58
N ALA A 52 10.12 -15.07 -2.65
CA ALA A 52 11.32 -14.23 -2.75
C ALA A 52 10.99 -12.73 -2.60
N LEU A 53 9.79 -12.32 -3.05
CA LEU A 53 9.27 -10.96 -2.91
C LEU A 53 8.59 -10.70 -1.55
N PHE A 54 8.82 -11.57 -0.56
CA PHE A 54 8.22 -11.50 0.79
C PHE A 54 6.71 -11.74 0.83
N SER A 55 6.19 -12.57 -0.08
CA SER A 55 4.77 -12.98 -0.11
C SER A 55 3.77 -11.82 -0.07
N PRO A 56 3.90 -10.82 -0.97
CA PRO A 56 3.02 -9.65 -0.98
C PRO A 56 1.57 -10.07 -1.28
N VAL A 57 0.61 -9.20 -0.95
CA VAL A 57 -0.81 -9.43 -1.32
C VAL A 57 -0.92 -9.62 -2.84
N PRO A 58 -1.67 -10.62 -3.35
CA PRO A 58 -1.74 -10.92 -4.79
C PRO A 58 -2.10 -9.71 -5.67
N SER A 59 -3.03 -8.86 -5.20
CA SER A 59 -3.43 -7.64 -5.91
C SER A 59 -2.29 -6.63 -6.05
N THR A 60 -1.37 -6.60 -5.09
CA THR A 60 -0.19 -5.72 -5.13
C THR A 60 0.80 -6.22 -6.16
N LEU A 61 1.08 -7.53 -6.15
CA LEU A 61 2.02 -8.12 -7.10
C LEU A 61 1.50 -8.05 -8.54
N GLN A 62 0.21 -8.30 -8.76
CA GLN A 62 -0.42 -8.16 -10.07
C GLN A 62 -0.29 -6.72 -10.61
N LYS A 63 -0.52 -5.70 -9.78
CA LYS A 63 -0.32 -4.30 -10.17
C LYS A 63 1.13 -3.97 -10.50
N ALA A 64 2.08 -4.52 -9.73
CA ALA A 64 3.51 -4.30 -9.98
C ALA A 64 3.96 -4.92 -11.31
N LEU A 65 3.45 -6.12 -11.63
CA LEU A 65 3.69 -6.77 -12.92
C LEU A 65 3.08 -5.98 -14.08
N GLN A 66 1.84 -5.49 -13.94
CA GLN A 66 1.20 -4.65 -14.96
C GLN A 66 1.94 -3.34 -15.23
N LYS A 67 2.58 -2.77 -14.19
CA LYS A 67 3.40 -1.56 -14.31
C LYS A 67 4.82 -1.81 -14.79
N GLY A 68 5.23 -3.07 -14.97
CA GLY A 68 6.59 -3.42 -15.39
C GLY A 68 7.67 -3.16 -14.34
N TYR A 69 7.32 -3.11 -13.04
CA TYR A 69 8.30 -2.88 -11.97
C TYR A 69 9.15 -4.11 -11.66
N ILE A 70 8.69 -5.30 -12.06
CA ILE A 70 9.34 -6.57 -11.75
C ILE A 70 9.72 -7.23 -13.07
N THR A 71 11.00 -7.17 -13.44
CA THR A 71 11.54 -7.70 -14.70
C THR A 71 12.58 -8.80 -14.50
N SER A 72 13.10 -8.96 -13.27
CA SER A 72 14.22 -9.85 -12.95
C SER A 72 13.83 -11.34 -12.76
N PHE A 73 12.56 -11.71 -12.91
CA PHE A 73 12.10 -13.09 -12.68
C PHE A 73 11.64 -13.77 -13.98
N PRO A 74 12.41 -14.74 -14.51
CA PRO A 74 12.00 -15.47 -15.70
C PRO A 74 10.75 -16.32 -15.40
N GLY A 75 9.75 -16.26 -16.29
CA GLY A 75 8.50 -17.00 -16.14
C GLY A 75 7.44 -16.35 -15.22
N LEU A 76 7.79 -15.25 -14.55
CA LEU A 76 6.83 -14.44 -13.79
C LEU A 76 6.23 -13.35 -14.68
N THR A 77 5.03 -13.60 -15.18
CA THR A 77 4.25 -12.65 -15.99
C THR A 77 2.88 -12.43 -15.33
N SER A 78 2.16 -11.37 -15.73
CA SER A 78 0.80 -11.14 -15.22
C SER A 78 -0.12 -12.35 -15.48
N ASP A 79 0.02 -12.99 -16.64
CA ASP A 79 -0.83 -14.12 -17.03
C ASP A 79 -0.48 -15.40 -16.27
N THR A 80 0.82 -15.69 -16.13
CA THR A 80 1.27 -16.86 -15.35
C THR A 80 0.96 -16.69 -13.87
N PHE A 81 1.10 -15.48 -13.32
CA PHE A 81 0.74 -15.18 -11.94
C PHE A 81 -0.77 -15.32 -11.70
N ALA A 82 -1.61 -14.81 -12.61
CA ALA A 82 -3.06 -14.92 -12.50
C ALA A 82 -3.54 -16.38 -12.55
N LYS A 83 -2.87 -17.24 -13.33
CA LYS A 83 -3.19 -18.66 -13.43
C LYS A 83 -2.72 -19.48 -12.23
N TYR A 84 -1.58 -19.13 -11.64
CA TYR A 84 -0.93 -19.89 -10.56
C TYR A 84 -0.76 -19.07 -9.28
N THR A 85 -1.75 -18.23 -8.94
CA THR A 85 -1.66 -17.35 -7.77
C THR A 85 -1.48 -18.19 -6.49
N PRO A 86 -0.36 -18.04 -5.76
CA PRO A 86 -0.09 -18.85 -4.58
C PRO A 86 -0.91 -18.36 -3.38
N HIS A 87 -1.59 -19.28 -2.71
CA HIS A 87 -2.22 -19.03 -1.41
C HIS A 87 -1.19 -19.17 -0.30
N SER A 88 -0.41 -18.11 -0.07
CA SER A 88 0.63 -18.15 0.96
C SER A 88 0.05 -18.07 2.38
N LEU A 89 0.56 -18.91 3.28
CA LEU A 89 0.24 -18.83 4.72
C LEU A 89 0.66 -17.50 5.34
N ALA A 90 1.74 -16.88 4.82
CA ALA A 90 2.23 -15.59 5.28
C ALA A 90 1.18 -14.49 5.06
N THR A 91 0.56 -14.45 3.88
CA THR A 91 -0.51 -13.50 3.56
C THR A 91 -1.74 -13.73 4.44
N ALA A 92 -2.13 -15.00 4.67
CA ALA A 92 -3.25 -15.33 5.54
C ALA A 92 -3.02 -14.89 6.99
N LYS A 93 -1.82 -15.13 7.53
CA LYS A 93 -1.43 -14.65 8.87
C LYS A 93 -1.38 -13.13 8.95
N GLY A 94 -0.76 -12.47 7.98
CA GLY A 94 -0.73 -11.00 7.93
C GLY A 94 -2.13 -10.39 7.86
N HIS A 95 -3.08 -11.05 7.18
CA HIS A 95 -4.48 -10.62 7.19
C HIS A 95 -5.13 -10.77 8.58
N MET A 96 -4.86 -11.86 9.30
CA MET A 96 -5.34 -12.04 10.68
C MET A 96 -4.74 -11.02 11.64
N ASP A 97 -3.47 -10.66 11.45
CA ASP A 97 -2.76 -9.66 12.26
C ASP A 97 -3.21 -8.22 11.95
N GLN A 98 -3.87 -7.99 10.81
CA GLN A 98 -4.28 -6.66 10.37
C GLN A 98 -5.46 -6.12 11.20
N GLN A 99 -5.20 -5.05 11.96
CA GLN A 99 -6.26 -4.31 12.64
C GLN A 99 -7.12 -3.51 11.65
N ARG A 100 -8.42 -3.38 11.96
CA ARG A 100 -9.35 -2.56 11.17
C ARG A 100 -8.94 -1.09 11.23
N GLN A 101 -9.09 -0.40 10.10
CA GLN A 101 -8.91 1.04 10.06
C GLN A 101 -10.01 1.75 10.88
N GLY A 102 -9.71 2.92 11.42
CA GLY A 102 -10.70 3.76 12.12
C GLY A 102 -10.96 3.40 13.59
N ILE A 103 -10.24 2.43 14.19
CA ILE A 103 -10.37 2.11 15.62
C ILE A 103 -9.99 3.32 16.50
N LYS A 104 -9.01 4.11 16.06
CA LYS A 104 -8.63 5.39 16.68
C LYS A 104 -8.72 6.46 15.60
N SER A 105 -9.84 7.16 15.56
CA SER A 105 -9.99 8.32 14.67
C SER A 105 -9.02 9.42 15.08
N THR A 106 -8.22 9.89 14.13
CA THR A 106 -7.39 11.09 14.29
C THR A 106 -8.05 12.33 13.69
N LYS A 107 -9.33 12.26 13.30
CA LYS A 107 -10.07 13.46 12.91
C LYS A 107 -10.17 14.37 14.12
N THR A 108 -9.48 15.51 14.05
CA THR A 108 -9.74 16.65 14.93
C THR A 108 -11.18 17.08 14.70
N GLU A 109 -12.02 16.94 15.71
CA GLU A 109 -13.33 17.57 15.71
C GLU A 109 -13.09 19.07 15.57
N ALA A 110 -13.61 19.66 14.48
CA ALA A 110 -13.53 21.11 14.32
C ALA A 110 -14.23 21.72 15.53
N ALA A 111 -13.49 22.55 16.29
CA ALA A 111 -14.01 23.22 17.47
C ALA A 111 -15.39 23.82 17.13
N PRO A 112 -16.44 23.62 17.96
CA PRO A 112 -17.69 24.31 17.76
C PRO A 112 -17.38 25.81 17.67
N LEU A 113 -17.77 26.44 16.57
CA LEU A 113 -17.76 27.90 16.46
C LEU A 113 -18.49 28.44 17.70
N PRO A 114 -17.95 29.46 18.40
CA PRO A 114 -18.63 30.01 19.57
C PRO A 114 -19.99 30.54 19.13
N LEU A 115 -21.03 29.77 19.40
CA LEU A 115 -22.41 30.24 19.33
C LEU A 115 -22.49 31.39 20.34
N LEU A 116 -22.84 32.57 19.81
CA LEU A 116 -23.21 33.74 20.60
C LEU A 116 -24.06 33.30 21.79
N LEU A 117 -23.71 33.76 22.99
CA LEU A 117 -24.57 33.66 24.17
C LEU A 117 -25.91 34.31 23.81
N GLU A 118 -26.91 33.51 23.49
CA GLU A 118 -28.31 33.93 23.56
C GLU A 118 -28.73 33.82 25.03
N PRO A 119 -29.34 34.87 25.61
CA PRO A 119 -29.54 35.00 27.05
C PRO A 119 -30.56 34.01 27.59
N ASP A 120 -30.35 33.66 28.86
CA ASP A 120 -31.16 32.82 29.73
C ASP A 120 -32.67 32.90 29.48
N ASN A 121 -33.28 31.76 29.14
CA ASN A 121 -34.71 31.52 29.34
C ASN A 121 -34.85 30.18 30.09
N ASP A 122 -34.81 30.27 31.41
CA ASP A 122 -35.20 29.23 32.36
C ASP A 122 -36.71 28.99 32.25
N ASP A 123 -37.18 28.15 31.32
CA ASP A 123 -38.60 27.71 31.31
C ASP A 123 -38.86 26.46 30.45
N LEU A 124 -38.26 25.32 30.82
CA LEU A 124 -38.48 24.03 30.13
C LEU A 124 -38.90 22.89 31.06
N PHE A 125 -39.88 23.12 31.92
CA PHE A 125 -40.70 22.03 32.45
C PHE A 125 -42.18 22.43 32.39
N PRO A 126 -42.95 21.93 31.41
CA PRO A 126 -44.40 22.02 31.49
C PRO A 126 -44.89 21.08 32.60
N GLU A 127 -45.42 21.64 33.69
CA GLU A 127 -46.28 20.88 34.59
C GLU A 127 -47.57 20.53 33.85
N HIS A 128 -47.80 19.23 33.63
CA HIS A 128 -49.14 18.75 33.30
C HIS A 128 -49.61 17.79 34.40
N GLU A 129 -50.31 18.38 35.36
CA GLU A 129 -51.26 17.71 36.23
C GLU A 129 -52.44 17.12 35.42
N GLU A 130 -53.06 16.14 36.05
CA GLU A 130 -53.93 15.10 35.53
C GLU A 130 -55.41 15.53 35.29
N GLN A 131 -56.08 14.71 34.47
CA GLN A 131 -57.54 14.45 34.43
C GLN A 131 -58.47 15.45 33.71
N ARG A 132 -59.24 14.91 32.75
CA ARG A 132 -60.62 14.44 33.00
C ARG A 132 -61.19 13.66 31.81
N ASP A 133 -61.80 12.52 32.15
CA ASP A 133 -62.81 11.76 31.41
C ASP A 133 -63.72 12.60 30.50
N ILE A 134 -64.11 12.05 29.33
CA ILE A 134 -65.51 11.95 28.86
C ILE A 134 -65.64 10.80 27.82
N LYS A 135 -66.34 9.74 28.25
CA LYS A 135 -67.30 8.83 27.58
C LYS A 135 -67.45 8.76 26.03
N GLN A 136 -67.48 7.50 25.57
CA GLN A 136 -68.44 6.82 24.66
C GLN A 136 -68.48 7.18 23.17
N GLN A 137 -68.19 6.18 22.31
CA GLN A 137 -69.21 5.36 21.65
C GLN A 137 -68.65 3.98 21.27
#